data_AF-K1SS90-F1
#
_entry.id   AF-K1SS90-F1
#
_cell.length_a   1.000
_cell.length_b   1.000
_cell.length_c   1.000
_cell.angle_alpha   90.00
_cell.angle_beta   90.00
_cell.angle_gamma   90.00
#
_symmetry.space_group_name_H-M   'P 1'
#
loop_
_entity.id
_entity.type
_entity.pdbx_description
1 polymer ?
#
loop_
_entity_poly.entity_id
_entity_poly.type
_entity_poly.pdbx_seq_one_letter_code
_entity_poly.pdbx_strand_id
1 'polypeptide(L)'
;DMAAKEVTRNGAYVLYFKDSGEIEDMLTVMGASNCVLELMGVKMYKDMRNNVNRRLNFESANLDRTVNAALVQIDAINRLKKCGMLNDLPSELREIAELRTENPDFSLKQIGDSMSVPMTRSGVNHRLKKLCALAEKCK
;
A
#
# COMPACT_ATOMS: atom_id res chain seq x y z
N ASP A 1 9.28 12.32 -35.06
CA ASP A 1 8.08 12.26 -35.90
C ASP A 1 6.84 12.45 -35.06
N MET A 2 5.97 13.38 -35.46
CA MET A 2 4.66 13.60 -34.84
C MET A 2 3.59 12.98 -35.76
N ALA A 3 2.74 12.10 -35.24
CA ALA A 3 1.74 11.39 -36.03
C ALA A 3 0.34 11.96 -35.80
N ALA A 4 -0.01 12.98 -36.59
CA ALA A 4 -1.34 13.59 -36.52
C ALA A 4 -2.44 12.58 -36.90
N LYS A 5 -3.55 12.59 -36.16
CA LYS A 5 -4.75 11.81 -36.49
C LYS A 5 -5.68 12.66 -37.34
N GLU A 6 -6.32 12.04 -38.32
CA GLU A 6 -7.29 12.68 -39.19
C GLU A 6 -8.73 12.31 -38.84
N VAL A 7 -9.66 13.24 -39.06
CA VAL A 7 -11.10 12.99 -38.99
C VAL A 7 -11.83 13.97 -39.90
N THR A 8 -12.94 13.53 -40.51
CA THR A 8 -13.86 14.43 -41.22
C THR A 8 -15.03 14.76 -40.30
N ARG A 9 -15.29 16.05 -40.05
CA ARG A 9 -16.37 16.52 -39.19
C ARG A 9 -17.10 17.70 -39.84
N ASN A 10 -18.43 17.60 -39.98
CA ASN A 10 -19.28 18.63 -40.61
C ASN A 10 -18.78 19.06 -42.01
N GLY A 11 -18.22 18.11 -42.78
CA GLY A 11 -17.67 18.39 -44.12
C GLY A 11 -16.25 18.99 -44.13
N ALA A 12 -15.62 19.22 -42.97
CA ALA A 12 -14.24 19.69 -42.87
C ALA A 12 -13.27 18.56 -42.52
N TYR A 13 -12.08 18.59 -43.12
CA TYR A 13 -10.94 17.73 -42.75
C TYR A 13 -10.21 18.33 -41.55
N VAL A 14 -10.06 17.56 -40.47
CA VAL A 14 -9.44 17.99 -39.21
C VAL A 14 -8.27 17.09 -38.88
N LEU A 15 -7.11 17.69 -38.63
CA LEU A 15 -5.93 17.03 -38.08
C LEU A 15 -5.82 17.38 -36.59
N TYR A 16 -5.58 16.38 -35.75
CA TYR A 16 -5.44 16.58 -34.31
C TYR A 16 -4.42 15.64 -33.67
N PHE A 17 -3.82 16.10 -32.58
CA PHE A 17 -2.98 15.29 -31.71
C PHE A 17 -3.76 14.93 -30.45
N LYS A 18 -3.53 13.71 -29.95
CA LYS A 18 -4.12 13.23 -28.68
C LYS A 18 -3.06 13.03 -27.61
N ASP A 19 -1.84 12.67 -28.00
CA ASP A 19 -0.76 12.50 -27.07
C ASP A 19 -0.23 13.86 -26.60
N SER A 20 -0.02 14.00 -25.30
CA SER A 20 0.44 15.27 -24.72
C SER A 20 1.85 15.63 -25.14
N GLY A 21 2.72 14.65 -25.40
CA GLY A 21 4.07 14.88 -25.88
C GLY A 21 4.07 15.37 -27.33
N GLU A 22 3.24 14.79 -28.20
CA GLU A 22 3.08 15.29 -29.58
C GLU A 22 2.52 16.72 -29.63
N ILE A 23 1.63 17.08 -28.70
CA ILE A 23 1.12 18.45 -28.56
C ILE A 23 2.24 19.40 -28.13
N GLU A 24 3.07 19.00 -27.16
CA GLU A 24 4.25 19.76 -26.71
C GLU A 24 5.27 19.96 -27.83
N ASP A 25 5.58 18.90 -28.57
CA ASP A 25 6.48 18.94 -29.72
C ASP A 25 5.95 19.90 -30.80
N MET A 26 4.66 19.85 -31.10
CA MET A 26 4.05 20.74 -32.10
C MET A 26 4.11 22.21 -31.66
N LEU A 27 3.77 22.50 -30.39
CA LEU A 27 3.85 23.86 -29.84
C LEU A 27 5.29 24.36 -29.82
N THR A 28 6.26 23.47 -29.55
CA THR A 28 7.69 23.78 -29.59
C THR A 28 8.12 24.16 -31.01
N VAL A 29 7.72 23.38 -32.02
CA VAL A 29 7.99 23.68 -33.44
C VAL A 29 7.36 25.00 -33.88
N MET A 30 6.17 25.33 -33.36
CA MET A 30 5.52 26.63 -33.60
C MET A 30 6.18 27.81 -32.86
N GLY A 31 7.19 27.57 -32.02
CA GLY A 31 7.87 28.59 -31.22
C GLY A 31 7.07 29.06 -29.99
N ALA A 32 6.04 28.33 -29.58
CA ALA A 32 5.14 28.67 -28.47
C ALA A 32 5.70 28.20 -27.10
N SER A 33 6.95 28.53 -26.81
CA SER A 33 7.68 28.00 -25.63
C SER A 33 7.00 28.28 -24.29
N ASN A 34 6.36 29.44 -24.13
CA ASN A 34 5.61 29.77 -22.90
C ASN A 34 4.44 28.82 -22.67
N CYS A 35 3.68 28.48 -23.72
CA CYS A 35 2.57 27.53 -23.64
C CYS A 35 3.05 26.12 -23.29
N VAL A 36 4.20 25.71 -23.83
CA VAL A 36 4.81 24.40 -23.51
C VAL A 36 5.20 24.35 -22.03
N LEU A 37 5.85 25.40 -21.51
CA LEU A 37 6.22 25.47 -20.09
C LEU A 37 5.01 25.40 -19.16
N GLU A 38 3.93 26.12 -19.49
CA GLU A 38 2.67 26.05 -18.72
C GLU A 38 2.07 24.64 -18.75
N LEU A 39 2.02 24.01 -19.93
CA LEU A 39 1.49 22.66 -20.11
C LEU A 39 2.29 21.61 -19.33
N MET A 40 3.63 21.70 -19.38
CA MET A 40 4.52 20.85 -18.60
C MET A 40 4.30 21.04 -17.08
N GLY A 41 4.14 22.28 -16.62
CA GLY A 41 3.84 22.59 -15.22
C GLY A 41 2.56 21.92 -14.73
N VAL A 42 1.49 21.99 -15.53
CA VAL A 42 0.21 21.33 -15.22
C VAL A 42 0.36 19.80 -15.18
N LYS A 43 1.08 19.20 -16.13
CA LYS A 43 1.34 17.75 -16.16
C LYS A 43 2.12 17.30 -14.94
N MET A 44 3.23 17.97 -14.64
CA MET A 44 4.08 17.66 -13.50
C MET A 44 3.29 17.71 -12.18
N TYR A 45 2.46 18.73 -11.99
CA TYR A 45 1.61 18.83 -10.79
C TYR A 45 0.58 17.69 -10.71
N LYS A 46 -0.10 17.36 -11.83
CA LYS A 46 -1.03 16.24 -11.88
C LYS A 46 -0.34 14.91 -11.59
N ASP A 47 0.84 14.68 -12.15
CA ASP A 47 1.60 13.45 -11.95
C ASP A 47 2.07 13.30 -10.51
N MET A 48 2.56 14.39 -9.90
CA MET A 48 2.90 14.42 -8.47
C MET A 48 1.68 14.09 -7.61
N ARG A 49 0.54 14.75 -7.83
CA ARG A 49 -0.70 14.51 -7.08
C ARG A 49 -1.18 13.06 -7.25
N ASN A 50 -1.16 12.53 -8.47
CA ASN A 50 -1.55 11.16 -8.75
C ASN A 50 -0.61 10.13 -8.12
N ASN A 51 0.70 10.43 -8.08
CA ASN A 51 1.68 9.59 -7.39
C ASN A 51 1.41 9.54 -5.88
N VAL A 52 1.20 10.72 -5.26
CA VAL A 52 0.86 10.84 -3.83
C VAL A 52 -0.43 10.09 -3.52
N ASN A 53 -1.51 10.31 -4.30
CA ASN A 53 -2.78 9.62 -4.09
C ASN A 53 -2.65 8.09 -4.19
N ARG A 54 -1.92 7.60 -5.19
CA ARG A 54 -1.67 6.15 -5.34
C ARG A 54 -0.89 5.57 -4.16
N ARG A 55 0.12 6.30 -3.68
CA ARG A 55 0.92 5.89 -2.52
C ARG A 55 0.07 5.85 -1.25
N LEU A 56 -0.68 6.91 -0.97
CA LEU A 56 -1.56 6.97 0.22
C LEU A 56 -2.63 5.88 0.19
N ASN A 57 -3.25 5.63 -0.97
CA ASN A 57 -4.22 4.54 -1.12
C ASN A 57 -3.59 3.17 -0.84
N PHE A 58 -2.35 2.94 -1.30
CA PHE A 58 -1.63 1.70 -1.03
C PHE A 58 -1.29 1.55 0.45
N GLU A 59 -0.81 2.61 1.11
CA GLU A 59 -0.49 2.62 2.54
C GLU A 59 -1.75 2.38 3.38
N SER A 60 -2.86 3.08 3.09
CA SER A 60 -4.14 2.89 3.77
C SER A 60 -4.65 1.45 3.62
N ALA A 61 -4.70 0.92 2.39
CA ALA A 61 -5.19 -0.44 2.15
C ALA A 61 -4.29 -1.52 2.79
N ASN A 62 -3.00 -1.25 2.97
CA ASN A 62 -2.11 -2.14 3.71
C ASN A 62 -2.34 -2.07 5.21
N LEU A 63 -2.53 -0.87 5.76
CA LEU A 63 -2.83 -0.66 7.16
C LEU A 63 -4.16 -1.32 7.53
N ASP A 64 -5.21 -1.09 6.73
CA ASP A 64 -6.53 -1.70 6.94
C ASP A 64 -6.45 -3.23 6.98
N ARG A 65 -5.74 -3.84 6.02
CA ARG A 65 -5.53 -5.31 6.02
C ARG A 65 -4.74 -5.79 7.23
N THR A 66 -3.75 -5.01 7.67
CA THR A 66 -2.91 -5.34 8.83
C THR A 66 -3.72 -5.29 10.11
N VAL A 67 -4.47 -4.21 10.34
CA VAL A 67 -5.32 -4.04 11.51
C VAL A 67 -6.41 -5.11 11.55
N ASN A 68 -7.09 -5.38 10.45
CA ASN A 68 -8.13 -6.43 10.40
C ASN A 68 -7.56 -7.82 10.75
N ALA A 69 -6.38 -8.17 10.24
CA ALA A 69 -5.72 -9.42 10.61
C ALA A 69 -5.28 -9.44 12.08
N ALA A 70 -4.80 -8.30 12.59
CA ALA A 70 -4.40 -8.17 13.99
C ALA A 70 -5.59 -8.34 14.94
N LEU A 71 -6.78 -7.82 14.62
CA LEU A 71 -7.98 -8.00 15.44
C LEU A 71 -8.30 -9.48 15.67
N VAL A 72 -8.24 -10.31 14.63
CA VAL A 72 -8.46 -11.76 14.74
C VAL A 72 -7.39 -12.42 15.63
N GLN A 73 -6.13 -12.02 15.46
CA GLN A 73 -5.02 -12.56 16.25
C GLN A 73 -5.11 -12.15 17.72
N ILE A 74 -5.48 -10.89 18.00
CA ILE A 74 -5.67 -10.34 19.35
C ILE A 74 -6.84 -11.05 20.04
N ASP A 75 -7.95 -11.31 19.34
CA ASP A 75 -9.04 -12.10 19.91
C ASP A 75 -8.57 -13.50 20.31
N ALA A 76 -7.81 -14.18 19.45
CA ALA A 76 -7.23 -15.48 19.77
C ALA A 76 -6.26 -15.43 20.97
N ILE A 77 -5.39 -14.42 21.03
CA ILE A 77 -4.48 -14.19 22.17
C ILE A 77 -5.27 -13.95 23.46
N ASN A 78 -6.35 -13.16 23.39
CA ASN A 78 -7.21 -12.89 24.54
C ASN A 78 -7.94 -14.17 25.02
N ARG A 79 -8.38 -15.05 24.11
CA ARG A 79 -8.91 -16.36 24.48
C ARG A 79 -7.87 -17.21 25.20
N LEU A 80 -6.65 -17.29 24.65
CA LEU A 80 -5.52 -17.99 25.28
C LEU A 80 -5.20 -17.45 26.68
N LYS A 81 -5.31 -16.13 26.87
CA LYS A 81 -5.12 -15.49 28.17
C LYS A 81 -6.22 -15.88 29.15
N LYS A 82 -7.49 -15.90 28.72
CA LYS A 82 -8.65 -16.26 29.55
C LYS A 82 -8.62 -17.71 30.03
N CYS A 83 -8.19 -18.65 29.18
CA CYS A 83 -8.06 -20.07 29.55
C CYS A 83 -6.75 -20.39 30.30
N GLY A 84 -5.92 -19.39 30.62
CA GLY A 84 -4.65 -19.56 31.34
C GLY A 84 -3.49 -20.12 30.51
N MET A 85 -3.75 -20.67 29.32
CA MET A 85 -2.74 -21.32 28.48
C MET A 85 -1.64 -20.39 27.98
N LEU A 86 -1.90 -19.07 27.86
CA LEU A 86 -0.91 -18.12 27.34
C LEU A 86 0.38 -18.11 28.18
N ASN A 87 0.28 -18.22 29.51
CA ASN A 87 1.43 -18.17 30.41
C ASN A 87 2.32 -19.41 30.31
N ASP A 88 1.75 -20.54 29.91
CA ASP A 88 2.44 -21.82 29.76
C ASP A 88 3.16 -21.94 28.40
N LEU A 89 2.97 -20.97 27.51
CA LEU A 89 3.63 -20.97 26.20
C LEU A 89 5.12 -20.56 26.31
N PRO A 90 5.96 -21.08 25.38
CA PRO A 90 7.34 -20.60 25.21
C PRO A 90 7.42 -19.08 25.18
N SER A 91 8.50 -18.51 25.73
CA SER A 91 8.72 -17.06 25.83
C SER A 91 8.54 -16.34 24.50
N GLU A 92 9.06 -16.91 23.40
CA GLU A 92 8.89 -16.34 22.05
C GLU A 92 7.42 -16.15 21.64
N LEU A 93 6.53 -17.09 22.01
CA LEU A 93 5.11 -16.99 21.67
C LEU A 93 4.38 -15.95 22.55
N ARG A 94 4.82 -15.81 23.80
CA ARG A 94 4.28 -14.79 24.72
C ARG A 94 4.70 -13.39 24.28
N GLU A 95 5.96 -13.21 23.92
CA GLU A 95 6.50 -11.95 23.40
C GLU A 95 5.79 -11.52 22.11
N ILE A 96 5.62 -12.42 21.15
CA ILE A 96 4.87 -12.10 19.92
C ILE A 96 3.41 -11.74 20.22
N ALA A 97 2.78 -12.42 21.19
CA ALA A 97 1.41 -12.13 21.59
C ALA A 97 1.29 -10.74 22.24
N GLU A 98 2.25 -10.36 23.08
CA GLU A 98 2.34 -9.05 23.71
C GLU A 98 2.54 -7.95 22.66
N LEU A 99 3.59 -8.08 21.83
CA LEU A 99 3.88 -7.13 20.75
C LEU A 99 2.70 -6.92 19.80
N ARG A 100 1.97 -7.99 19.47
CA ARG A 100 0.78 -7.90 18.60
C ARG A 100 -0.41 -7.22 19.29
N THR A 101 -0.56 -7.40 20.60
CA THR A 101 -1.63 -6.76 21.37
C THR A 101 -1.35 -5.28 21.58
N GLU A 102 -0.10 -4.92 21.84
CA GLU A 102 0.33 -3.54 22.06
C GLU A 102 0.41 -2.74 20.76
N ASN A 103 0.72 -3.40 19.63
CA ASN A 103 0.92 -2.74 18.33
C ASN A 103 0.07 -3.40 17.23
N PRO A 104 -1.27 -3.18 17.20
CA PRO A 104 -2.15 -3.81 16.22
C PRO A 104 -1.89 -3.38 14.77
N ASP A 105 -1.39 -2.16 14.57
CA ASP A 105 -1.08 -1.54 13.29
C ASP A 105 0.30 -1.95 12.73
N PHE A 106 1.16 -2.56 13.54
CA PHE A 106 2.47 -3.00 13.08
C PHE A 106 2.35 -4.09 12.03
N SER A 107 3.10 -3.93 10.94
CA SER A 107 3.31 -5.02 9.99
C SER A 107 3.99 -6.21 10.68
N LEU A 108 3.86 -7.39 10.08
CA LEU A 108 4.54 -8.60 10.56
C LEU A 108 6.07 -8.45 10.60
N LYS A 109 6.63 -7.61 9.72
CA LYS A 109 8.06 -7.30 9.72
C LYS A 109 8.43 -6.45 10.94
N GLN A 110 7.68 -5.37 11.19
CA GLN A 110 7.91 -4.50 12.35
C GLN A 110 7.83 -5.27 13.66
N ILE A 111 6.87 -6.20 13.82
CA ILE A 111 6.87 -7.07 14.99
C ILE A 111 8.14 -7.91 15.09
N GLY A 112 8.56 -8.54 13.99
CA GLY A 112 9.78 -9.35 13.98
C GLY A 112 11.02 -8.55 14.31
N ASP A 113 11.09 -7.29 13.86
CA ASP A 113 12.19 -6.36 14.16
C ASP A 113 12.13 -5.84 15.61
N SER A 114 10.95 -5.81 16.25
CA SER A 114 10.74 -5.41 17.65
C SER A 114 10.90 -6.54 18.67
N MET A 115 11.09 -7.78 18.24
CA MET A 115 11.38 -8.89 19.14
C MET A 115 12.79 -8.79 19.73
N SER A 116 12.97 -9.29 20.95
CA SER A 116 14.26 -9.44 21.62
C SER A 116 15.28 -10.20 20.78
N VAL A 117 14.83 -11.25 20.06
CA VAL A 117 15.57 -11.92 18.99
C VAL A 117 14.86 -11.64 17.67
N PRO A 118 15.47 -10.86 16.76
CA PRO A 118 14.84 -10.48 15.51
C PRO A 118 14.36 -11.68 14.69
N MET A 119 13.18 -11.56 14.12
CA MET A 119 12.54 -12.64 13.36
C MET A 119 12.08 -12.18 11.99
N THR A 120 12.18 -13.06 11.00
CA THR A 120 11.66 -12.79 9.66
C THR A 120 10.13 -12.67 9.67
N ARG A 121 9.58 -11.88 8.73
CA ARG A 121 8.13 -11.75 8.51
C ARG A 121 7.39 -13.09 8.47
N SER A 122 7.95 -14.07 7.77
CA SER A 122 7.35 -15.42 7.65
C SER A 122 7.40 -16.18 8.98
N GLY A 123 8.48 -16.01 9.75
CA GLY A 123 8.59 -16.56 11.10
C GLY A 123 7.49 -16.04 12.02
N VAL A 124 7.31 -14.71 12.08
CA VAL A 124 6.25 -14.07 12.89
C VAL A 124 4.87 -14.56 12.48
N ASN A 125 4.58 -14.60 11.18
CA ASN A 125 3.31 -15.11 10.66
C ASN A 125 3.01 -16.54 11.16
N HIS A 126 4.03 -17.42 11.13
CA HIS A 126 3.88 -18.80 11.58
C HIS A 126 3.56 -18.87 13.08
N ARG A 127 4.19 -18.05 13.92
CA ARG A 127 3.90 -18.01 15.36
C ARG A 127 2.51 -17.48 15.66
N LEU A 128 2.07 -16.41 14.98
CA LEU A 128 0.72 -15.87 15.14
C LEU A 128 -0.35 -16.88 14.70
N LYS A 129 -0.13 -17.61 13.60
CA LYS A 129 -1.00 -18.73 13.20
C LYS A 129 -1.03 -19.84 14.25
N LYS A 130 0.12 -20.17 14.84
CA LYS A 130 0.21 -21.15 15.93
C LYS A 130 -0.58 -20.70 17.16
N LEU A 131 -0.50 -19.42 17.56
CA LEU A 131 -1.33 -18.85 18.63
C LEU A 131 -2.82 -18.95 18.31
N CYS A 132 -3.23 -18.59 17.09
CA CYS A 132 -4.62 -18.74 16.66
C CYS A 132 -5.09 -20.21 16.75
N ALA A 133 -4.28 -21.16 16.25
CA ALA A 133 -4.62 -22.58 16.30
C ALA A 133 -4.68 -23.15 17.73
N LEU A 134 -3.86 -22.63 18.65
CA LEU A 134 -3.91 -22.99 20.06
C LEU A 134 -5.17 -22.43 20.72
N ALA A 135 -5.60 -21.22 20.35
CA ALA A 135 -6.79 -20.59 20.90
C ALA A 135 -8.08 -21.38 20.59
N GLU A 136 -8.14 -22.08 19.46
CA GLU A 136 -9.26 -22.98 19.11
C GLU A 136 -9.46 -24.13 20.11
N LYS A 137 -8.43 -24.45 20.92
CA LYS A 137 -8.53 -25.46 21.97
C LYS A 137 -9.13 -24.90 23.27
N CYS A 138 -9.17 -23.57 23.42
CA CYS A 138 -9.83 -22.90 24.51
C CYS A 138 -11.30 -22.69 24.14
N LYS A 139 -12.15 -23.67 24.51
CA LYS A 139 -13.61 -23.51 24.49
C LYS A 139 -14.05 -22.58 25.60
#